data_AF-A0A5D0TTX6-F1
#
_entry.id   AF-A0A5D0TTX6-F1
#
_cell.length_a   1.000
_cell.length_b   1.000
_cell.length_c   1.000
_cell.angle_alpha   90.00
_cell.angle_beta   90.00
_cell.angle_gamma   90.00
#
_symmetry.space_group_name_H-M   'P 1'
#
loop_
_entity.id
_entity.type
_entity.pdbx_description
1 polymer ?
#
loop_
_entity_poly.entity_id
_entity_poly.type
_entity_poly.pdbx_seq_one_letter_code
_entity_poly.pdbx_strand_id
1 'polypeptide(L)'
;MAEVATEQQILAGLAEIIDDIVGIDKSEVTPEKNFIDDLDIDSLSMVEIAVAAQDQFGVEIPDDELRNLKTVKDVIDFVQNLQQAPVKS
;
A
#
# COMPACT_ATOMS: atom_id res chain seq x y z
N MET A 1 16.84 16.99 5.37
CA MET A 1 16.47 15.70 5.99
C MET A 1 15.33 15.21 5.12
N ALA A 2 15.52 14.15 4.33
CA ALA A 2 14.39 13.56 3.63
C ALA A 2 13.55 12.85 4.69
N GLU A 3 12.38 13.38 5.00
CA GLU A 3 11.39 12.67 5.81
C GLU A 3 10.90 11.51 4.95
N VAL A 4 11.50 10.34 5.16
CA VAL A 4 11.00 9.10 4.59
C VAL A 4 9.79 8.71 5.42
N ALA A 5 8.65 8.43 4.78
CA ALA A 5 7.49 7.94 5.53
C ALA A 5 7.87 6.62 6.21
N THR A 6 7.60 6.54 7.52
CA THR A 6 7.81 5.30 8.29
C THR A 6 6.80 4.23 7.89
N GLU A 7 7.11 2.95 8.12
CA GLU A 7 6.17 1.84 7.90
C GLU A 7 4.77 2.12 8.49
N GLN A 8 4.72 2.78 9.65
CA GLN A 8 3.47 3.15 10.32
C GLN A 8 2.68 4.22 9.56
N GLN A 9 3.35 5.18 8.93
CA GLN A 9 2.69 6.21 8.11
C GLN A 9 2.19 5.63 6.79
N ILE A 10 2.96 4.72 6.19
CA ILE A 10 2.55 4.04 4.96
C ILE A 10 1.36 3.14 5.26
N LEU A 11 1.42 2.35 6.33
CA LEU A 11 0.30 1.52 6.78
C LEU A 11 -0.93 2.38 7.04
N ALA A 12 -0.81 3.47 7.79
CA ALA A 12 -1.93 4.33 8.13
C ALA A 12 -2.57 4.94 6.87
N GLY A 13 -1.77 5.44 5.94
CA GLY A 13 -2.28 6.00 4.69
C GLY A 13 -2.88 4.94 3.77
N LEU A 14 -2.28 3.75 3.71
CA LEU A 14 -2.84 2.62 2.95
C LEU A 14 -4.16 2.16 3.56
N ALA A 15 -4.23 2.06 4.90
CA ALA A 15 -5.42 1.69 5.63
C ALA A 15 -6.55 2.70 5.45
N GLU A 16 -6.25 4.00 5.38
CA GLU A 16 -7.22 5.03 5.01
C GLU A 16 -7.78 4.83 3.60
N ILE A 17 -6.90 4.53 2.64
CA ILE A 17 -7.33 4.28 1.25
C ILE A 17 -8.21 3.03 1.15
N ILE A 18 -7.86 1.96 1.87
CA ILE A 18 -8.65 0.72 1.88
C ILE A 18 -10.00 0.95 2.57
N ASP A 19 -10.05 1.75 3.63
CA ASP A 19 -11.30 2.15 4.28
C ASP A 19 -12.20 2.96 3.32
N ASP A 20 -11.63 3.90 2.57
CA ASP A 20 -12.40 4.73 1.63
C ASP A 20 -12.91 3.94 0.41
N ILE A 21 -12.08 3.02 -0.12
CA ILE A 21 -12.40 2.26 -1.35
C ILE A 21 -13.20 0.99 -1.05
N VAL A 22 -12.83 0.24 -0.01
CA VAL A 22 -13.40 -1.07 0.32
C VAL A 22 -14.33 -1.01 1.53
N GLY A 23 -14.20 -0.01 2.40
CA GLY A 23 -14.97 0.08 3.64
C GLY A 23 -14.44 -0.82 4.74
N ILE A 24 -13.16 -1.21 4.69
CA ILE A 24 -12.52 -2.04 5.72
C ILE A 24 -11.86 -1.14 6.75
N ASP A 25 -12.20 -1.36 8.01
CA ASP A 25 -11.65 -0.57 9.10
C ASP A 25 -10.12 -0.68 9.15
N LYS A 26 -9.45 0.46 9.27
CA LYS A 26 -7.99 0.54 9.44
C LYS A 26 -7.44 -0.31 10.59
N SER A 27 -8.26 -0.67 11.56
CA SER A 27 -7.90 -1.56 12.67
C SER A 27 -7.76 -3.03 12.22
N GLU A 28 -8.48 -3.44 11.18
CA GLU A 28 -8.39 -4.77 10.56
C GLU A 28 -7.17 -4.87 9.63
N VAL A 29 -6.72 -3.73 9.08
CA VAL A 29 -5.55 -3.63 8.21
C VAL A 29 -4.26 -3.76 9.04
N THR A 30 -3.80 -5.00 9.20
CA THR A 30 -2.53 -5.30 9.89
C THR A 30 -1.48 -5.81 8.90
N PRO A 31 -0.17 -5.61 9.16
CA PRO A 31 0.90 -6.01 8.24
C PRO A 31 0.88 -7.51 7.88
N GLU A 32 0.36 -8.35 8.78
CA GLU A 32 0.31 -9.79 8.61
C GLU A 32 -0.87 -10.26 7.74
N LYS A 33 -1.84 -9.38 7.48
CA LYS A 33 -3.07 -9.68 6.75
C LYS A 33 -2.83 -9.65 5.25
N ASN A 34 -3.55 -10.52 4.55
CA ASN A 34 -3.55 -10.60 3.11
C ASN A 34 -4.70 -9.76 2.55
N PHE A 35 -4.45 -8.93 1.54
CA PHE A 35 -5.52 -8.10 0.95
C PHE A 35 -6.61 -8.96 0.32
N ILE A 36 -6.22 -9.99 -0.42
CA ILE A 36 -7.18 -10.86 -1.11
C ILE A 36 -7.71 -11.94 -0.18
N ASP A 37 -6.80 -12.65 0.50
CA ASP A 37 -7.16 -13.88 1.22
C ASP A 37 -7.82 -13.63 2.59
N ASP A 38 -7.51 -12.50 3.23
CA ASP A 38 -7.98 -12.21 4.59
C ASP A 38 -8.93 -11.01 4.64
N LEU A 39 -8.58 -9.92 3.93
CA LEU A 39 -9.44 -8.74 3.82
C LEU A 39 -10.52 -8.86 2.74
N ASP A 40 -10.53 -9.97 1.98
CA ASP A 40 -11.49 -10.24 0.89
C ASP A 40 -11.58 -9.07 -0.13
N ILE A 41 -10.45 -8.42 -0.39
CA ILE A 41 -10.38 -7.30 -1.31
C ILE A 41 -10.39 -7.83 -2.74
N ASP A 42 -11.33 -7.32 -3.50
CA ASP A 42 -11.50 -7.69 -4.89
C ASP A 42 -10.34 -7.17 -5.75
N SER A 43 -10.01 -7.91 -6.81
CA SER A 43 -8.87 -7.59 -7.68
C SER A 43 -8.98 -6.22 -8.37
N LEU A 44 -10.22 -5.74 -8.58
CA LEU A 44 -10.49 -4.39 -9.07
C LEU A 44 -10.18 -3.33 -8.01
N SER A 45 -10.65 -3.54 -6.79
CA SER A 45 -10.39 -2.64 -5.66
C SER A 45 -8.90 -2.56 -5.33
N MET A 46 -8.14 -3.66 -5.49
CA MET A 46 -6.68 -3.63 -5.34
C MET A 46 -6.01 -2.64 -6.32
N VAL A 47 -6.47 -2.58 -7.57
CA VAL A 47 -5.94 -1.64 -8.57
C VAL A 47 -6.24 -0.20 -8.16
N GLU A 48 -7.45 0.07 -7.68
CA GLU A 48 -7.83 1.41 -7.21
C GLU A 48 -7.02 1.84 -5.98
N ILE A 49 -6.85 0.95 -4.99
CA ILE A 49 -6.03 1.18 -3.80
C ILE A 49 -4.58 1.44 -4.18
N ALA A 50 -4.04 0.65 -5.12
CA ALA A 50 -2.69 0.82 -5.61
C ALA A 50 -2.48 2.20 -6.24
N VAL A 51 -3.40 2.62 -7.11
CA VAL A 51 -3.30 3.91 -7.80
C VAL A 51 -3.44 5.08 -6.82
N ALA A 52 -4.38 4.99 -5.87
CA ALA A 52 -4.53 6.00 -4.82
C ALA A 52 -3.31 6.06 -3.89
N ALA A 53 -2.72 4.91 -3.54
CA ALA A 53 -1.49 4.85 -2.75
C ALA A 53 -0.30 5.43 -3.51
N GLN A 54 -0.16 5.09 -4.79
CA GLN A 54 0.88 5.64 -5.66
C GLN A 54 0.83 7.17 -5.74
N ASP A 55 -0.37 7.74 -5.93
CA ASP A 55 -0.58 9.19 -5.96
C ASP A 55 -0.31 9.83 -4.60
N GLN A 56 -0.83 9.23 -3.51
CA GLN A 56 -0.67 9.74 -2.15
C GLN A 56 0.78 9.73 -1.67
N PHE A 57 1.52 8.66 -1.97
CA PHE A 57 2.92 8.48 -1.54
C PHE A 57 3.94 8.96 -2.56
N GLY A 58 3.50 9.33 -3.77
CA GLY A 58 4.38 9.73 -4.87
C GLY A 58 5.31 8.60 -5.34
N VAL A 59 4.82 7.36 -5.32
CA VAL A 59 5.57 6.16 -5.73
C VAL A 59 4.94 5.54 -6.97
N GLU A 60 5.70 4.76 -7.73
CA GLU A 60 5.20 4.01 -8.89
C GLU A 60 5.25 2.52 -8.57
N ILE A 61 4.08 1.88 -8.42
CA ILE A 61 3.97 0.45 -8.13
C ILE A 61 3.52 -0.24 -9.42
N PRO A 62 4.41 -0.98 -10.12
CA PRO A 62 4.03 -1.68 -11.32
C PRO A 62 3.05 -2.81 -11.00
N ASP A 63 2.12 -3.09 -11.93
CA ASP A 63 1.13 -4.18 -11.77
C ASP A 63 1.75 -5.55 -11.47
N ASP A 64 2.96 -5.79 -11.98
CA ASP A 64 3.71 -7.04 -11.75
C ASP A 64 4.11 -7.17 -10.27
N GLU A 65 4.58 -6.09 -9.66
CA GLU A 65 4.85 -6.05 -8.22
C GLU A 65 3.52 -6.12 -7.46
N LEU A 66 2.50 -5.32 -7.82
CA LEU A 66 1.19 -5.35 -7.16
C LEU A 66 0.60 -6.76 -7.06
N ARG A 67 0.76 -7.58 -8.10
CA ARG A 67 0.31 -8.98 -8.11
C ARG A 67 1.15 -9.92 -7.24
N ASN A 68 2.41 -9.58 -7.01
CA ASN A 68 3.28 -10.26 -6.04
C ASN A 68 3.01 -9.78 -4.61
N LEU A 69 2.61 -8.51 -4.43
CA LEU A 69 2.26 -7.89 -3.16
C LEU A 69 0.91 -8.42 -2.63
N LYS A 70 0.94 -9.56 -1.92
CA LYS A 70 -0.28 -10.15 -1.36
C LYS A 70 -0.60 -9.70 0.06
N THR A 71 0.40 -9.29 0.83
CA THR A 71 0.23 -8.89 2.24
C THR A 71 0.50 -7.42 2.45
N VAL A 72 -0.15 -6.84 3.44
CA VAL A 72 -0.03 -5.42 3.79
C VAL A 72 1.44 -5.07 4.08
N LYS A 73 2.17 -5.93 4.78
CA LYS A 73 3.60 -5.76 5.03
C LYS A 73 4.44 -5.66 3.76
N ASP A 74 4.13 -6.48 2.76
CA ASP A 74 4.88 -6.51 1.50
C ASP A 74 4.72 -5.17 0.78
N VAL A 75 3.49 -4.64 0.72
CA VAL A 75 3.22 -3.32 0.14
C VAL A 75 3.94 -2.22 0.92
N ILE A 76 3.91 -2.27 2.25
CA ILE A 76 4.58 -1.28 3.10
C ILE A 76 6.08 -1.27 2.85
N ASP A 77 6.72 -2.44 2.88
CA ASP A 77 8.17 -2.57 2.67
C ASP A 77 8.55 -2.09 1.26
N PHE A 78 7.73 -2.44 0.26
CA PHE A 78 7.92 -2.02 -1.12
C PHE A 78 7.81 -0.50 -1.31
N VAL A 79 6.71 0.10 -0.82
CA VAL A 79 6.51 1.56 -0.87
C VAL A 79 7.61 2.29 -0.12
N GLN A 80 8.03 1.76 1.03
CA GLN A 80 9.15 2.33 1.79
C GLN A 80 10.46 2.26 0.98
N ASN A 81 10.73 1.15 0.31
CA ASN A 81 11.91 0.98 -0.53
C ASN A 81 11.92 1.99 -1.69
N LEU A 82 10.77 2.19 -2.33
CA LEU A 82 10.59 3.17 -3.40
C LEU A 82 10.80 4.61 -2.92
N GLN A 83 10.28 4.99 -1.74
CA GLN A 83 10.52 6.32 -1.16
C GLN A 83 11.99 6.54 -0.73
N GLN A 84 12.70 5.47 -0.36
CA GLN A 84 14.12 5.53 -0.01
C GLN A 84 15.03 5.63 -1.23
N ALA A 85 14.59 5.11 -2.39
CA ALA A 85 15.30 5.28 -3.63
C ALA A 85 15.16 6.75 -4.08
N PRO A 86 16.26 7.54 -4.18
CA PRO A 86 16.18 8.82 -4.86
C PRO A 86 15.80 8.51 -6.29
N VAL A 87 14.57 8.84 -6.68
CA VAL A 87 14.08 8.74 -8.06
C VAL A 87 15.11 9.49 -8.91
N LYS A 88 15.99 8.72 -9.56
CA LYS A 88 17.14 9.27 -10.28
C LYS A 88 16.60 9.94 -11.54
N SER A 89 16.70 11.27 -11.52
CA SER A 89 16.99 12.24 -12.60
C SER A 89 16.37 12.05 -13.98
#